data_AF-A0A7L2RP67-F1
#
_entry.id   AF-A0A7L2RP67-F1
#
_cell.length_a   1.000
_cell.length_b   1.000
_cell.length_c   1.000
_cell.angle_alpha   90.00
_cell.angle_beta   90.00
_cell.angle_gamma   90.00
#
_symmetry.space_group_name_H-M   'P 1'
#
loop_
_entity.id
_entity.type
_entity.pdbx_description
1 polymer ?
#
loop_
_entity_poly.entity_id
_entity_poly.type
_entity_poly.pdbx_seq_one_letter_code
_entity_poly.pdbx_strand_id
1 'polypeptide(L)'
;FQISYAGATDSSVQFIFYQPIIHGWRETDFFPCSASCGGGYQLTSAECFDLRSNQVVADQYCQYYPENIKPKPKLQECNLDPCPASDGYKHIMPYDLYHPLPRWESTPWTACSSSCGGGIQSRSISCVEEDIQGHISPVEEWKCMYIPKMPVFQPCNIFDCPKWLAQEWSPCTMTCGQGFTYRVVLCIDHRGMHTGGCSPKIKPHIKEECIVSTPCYKTKEKLPKEAKLPWYKQAQEPEEGTAVSEEPSFILEGWSTCSVTCGVGRQVRLVKCQVVLSFSQSVADLPIDECEGPKPVSQRVCYSGPCSGEATEYTPEKAELLYGSLQEFDEQYDWEYEDFTECSESCGGG
;
A
#
# COMPACT_ATOMS: atom_id res chain seq x y z
N PHE A 1 -22.53 -27.01 -48.98
CA PHE A 1 -21.84 -27.26 -50.27
C PHE A 1 -21.24 -25.96 -50.74
N GLN A 2 -19.91 -25.87 -50.83
CA GLN A 2 -19.20 -24.66 -51.24
C GLN A 2 -18.79 -24.84 -52.70
N ILE A 3 -19.42 -24.09 -53.61
CA ILE A 3 -19.05 -24.07 -55.03
C ILE A 3 -18.47 -22.69 -55.31
N SER A 4 -17.16 -22.64 -55.58
CA SER A 4 -16.47 -21.42 -56.00
C SER A 4 -16.40 -21.37 -57.53
N TYR A 5 -17.06 -20.40 -58.15
CA TYR A 5 -16.79 -20.03 -59.53
C TYR A 5 -15.85 -18.83 -59.55
N ALA A 6 -14.70 -18.97 -60.21
CA ALA A 6 -13.77 -17.87 -60.47
C ALA A 6 -14.18 -17.18 -61.77
N GLY A 7 -14.90 -16.06 -61.64
CA GLY A 7 -15.11 -15.08 -62.71
C GLY A 7 -14.34 -13.80 -62.41
N ALA A 8 -13.82 -13.16 -63.45
CA ALA A 8 -12.88 -12.03 -63.40
C ALA A 8 -13.33 -10.83 -62.54
N THR A 9 -12.34 -10.16 -61.94
CA THR A 9 -12.37 -8.92 -61.14
C THR A 9 -13.11 -8.99 -59.80
N ASP A 10 -12.44 -9.59 -58.83
CA ASP A 10 -12.36 -9.26 -57.39
C ASP A 10 -13.64 -8.86 -56.62
N SER A 11 -14.78 -9.43 -56.97
CA SER A 11 -16.00 -9.36 -56.16
C SER A 11 -16.44 -10.77 -55.83
N SER A 12 -15.83 -11.38 -54.82
CA SER A 12 -16.30 -12.65 -54.28
C SER A 12 -17.59 -12.41 -53.49
N VAL A 13 -18.74 -12.53 -54.15
CA VAL A 13 -20.03 -12.57 -53.46
C VAL A 13 -20.14 -13.92 -52.77
N GLN A 14 -19.92 -13.95 -51.45
CA GLN A 14 -20.17 -15.13 -50.64
C GLN A 14 -21.68 -15.27 -50.41
N PHE A 15 -22.30 -16.19 -51.14
CA PHE A 15 -23.66 -16.64 -50.83
C PHE A 15 -23.58 -17.64 -49.69
N ILE A 16 -23.88 -17.18 -48.47
CA ILE A 16 -24.07 -18.07 -47.32
C ILE A 16 -25.47 -18.65 -47.46
N PHE A 17 -25.56 -19.88 -47.97
CA PHE A 17 -26.80 -20.66 -47.97
C PHE A 17 -27.05 -21.14 -46.55
N TYR A 18 -27.75 -20.32 -45.77
CA TYR A 18 -28.35 -20.75 -44.52
C TYR A 18 -29.38 -21.84 -44.81
N GLN A 19 -29.43 -22.88 -43.97
CA GLN A 19 -30.57 -23.80 -43.95
C GLN A 19 -31.86 -22.97 -43.77
N PRO A 20 -33.02 -23.41 -44.30
CA PRO A 20 -34.27 -22.68 -44.10
C PRO A 20 -34.50 -22.47 -42.60
N ILE A 21 -34.99 -21.29 -42.21
CA ILE A 21 -35.32 -21.01 -40.80
C ILE A 21 -36.45 -21.98 -40.42
N ILE A 22 -36.13 -22.95 -39.57
CA ILE A 22 -37.08 -23.99 -39.13
C ILE A 22 -37.74 -23.58 -37.81
N HIS A 23 -37.06 -22.78 -36.99
CA HIS A 23 -37.55 -22.36 -35.68
C HIS A 23 -37.51 -20.84 -35.56
N GLY A 24 -38.54 -20.26 -34.93
CA GLY A 24 -38.68 -18.83 -34.72
C GLY A 24 -39.10 -18.51 -33.29
N TRP A 25 -38.81 -17.29 -32.84
CA TRP A 25 -39.34 -16.79 -31.57
C TRP A 25 -40.76 -16.23 -31.76
N ARG A 26 -41.66 -16.58 -30.85
CA ARG A 26 -43.00 -15.97 -30.75
C ARG A 26 -43.21 -15.42 -29.35
N GLU A 27 -43.84 -14.25 -29.29
CA GLU A 27 -44.30 -13.65 -28.04
C GLU A 27 -45.55 -14.38 -27.54
N THR A 28 -45.58 -14.70 -26.25
CA THR A 28 -46.74 -15.32 -25.59
C THR A 28 -47.75 -14.26 -25.17
N ASP A 29 -48.95 -14.72 -24.79
CA ASP A 29 -49.89 -13.88 -24.07
C ASP A 29 -49.32 -13.44 -22.71
N PHE A 30 -49.98 -12.45 -22.10
CA PHE A 30 -49.62 -11.98 -20.77
C PHE A 30 -49.86 -13.06 -19.72
N PHE A 31 -48.90 -13.19 -18.80
CA PHE A 31 -49.10 -14.00 -17.60
C PHE A 31 -50.19 -13.42 -16.69
N PRO A 32 -50.77 -14.24 -15.79
CA PRO A 32 -51.67 -13.75 -14.76
C PRO A 32 -51.09 -12.56 -14.00
N CYS A 33 -51.93 -11.59 -13.68
CA CYS A 33 -51.52 -10.40 -12.94
C CYS A 33 -50.92 -10.78 -11.58
N SER A 34 -49.83 -10.12 -11.18
CA SER A 34 -49.18 -10.33 -9.88
C SER A 34 -50.09 -10.04 -8.68
N ALA A 35 -51.04 -9.12 -8.83
CA ALA A 35 -52.03 -8.79 -7.81
C ALA A 35 -53.46 -8.92 -8.37
N SER A 36 -54.42 -9.34 -7.54
CA SER A 36 -55.83 -9.46 -7.94
C SER A 36 -56.60 -8.13 -7.89
N CYS A 37 -56.09 -7.15 -7.15
CA CYS A 37 -56.67 -5.81 -6.99
C CYS A 37 -55.60 -4.86 -6.43
N GLY A 38 -55.84 -3.54 -6.46
CA GLY A 38 -54.94 -2.55 -5.85
C GLY A 38 -53.69 -2.21 -6.67
N GLY A 39 -53.61 -2.64 -7.92
CA GLY A 39 -52.51 -2.39 -8.83
C GLY A 39 -51.44 -3.49 -8.81
N GLY A 40 -51.33 -4.21 -9.92
CA GLY A 40 -50.28 -5.17 -10.19
C GLY A 40 -49.72 -5.03 -11.59
N TYR A 41 -48.84 -5.95 -11.94
CA TYR A 41 -48.21 -6.02 -13.24
C TYR A 41 -48.31 -7.41 -13.86
N GLN A 42 -48.30 -7.44 -15.20
CA GLN A 42 -48.21 -8.64 -16.02
C GLN A 42 -47.09 -8.47 -17.05
N LEU A 43 -46.44 -9.58 -17.37
CA LEU A 43 -45.34 -9.63 -18.33
C LEU A 43 -45.69 -10.60 -19.47
N THR A 44 -45.19 -10.34 -20.67
CA THR A 44 -45.14 -11.34 -21.75
C THR A 44 -43.85 -12.15 -21.65
N SER A 45 -43.86 -13.36 -22.23
CA SER A 45 -42.64 -14.13 -22.45
C SER A 45 -42.42 -14.40 -23.94
N ALA A 46 -41.35 -15.12 -24.25
CA ALA A 46 -41.05 -15.55 -25.59
C ALA A 46 -40.68 -17.02 -25.59
N GLU A 47 -41.38 -17.78 -26.44
CA GLU A 47 -41.19 -19.21 -26.61
C GLU A 47 -40.65 -19.50 -28.02
N CYS A 48 -39.78 -20.49 -28.11
CA CYS A 48 -39.27 -20.97 -29.39
C CYS A 48 -40.27 -21.97 -29.99
N PHE A 49 -40.65 -21.77 -31.25
CA PHE A 49 -41.57 -22.67 -31.96
C PHE A 49 -40.98 -23.14 -33.28
N ASP A 50 -41.35 -24.35 -33.70
CA ASP A 50 -41.10 -24.84 -35.05
C ASP A 50 -42.11 -24.21 -36.03
N LEU A 51 -41.60 -23.52 -37.04
CA LEU A 51 -42.36 -22.80 -38.07
C LEU A 51 -43.21 -23.74 -38.93
N ARG A 52 -42.86 -25.03 -39.02
CA ARG A 52 -43.59 -26.01 -39.83
C ARG A 52 -44.71 -26.70 -39.05
N SER A 53 -44.43 -27.10 -37.81
CA SER A 53 -45.37 -27.87 -36.98
C SER A 53 -46.16 -27.00 -36.00
N ASN A 54 -45.75 -25.73 -35.82
CA ASN A 54 -46.27 -24.79 -34.84
C ASN A 54 -46.18 -25.32 -33.39
N GLN A 55 -45.23 -26.22 -33.12
CA GLN A 55 -45.00 -26.78 -31.79
C GLN A 55 -43.93 -26.00 -31.03
N VAL A 56 -44.13 -25.85 -29.73
CA VAL A 56 -43.13 -25.25 -28.83
C VAL A 56 -41.97 -26.23 -28.66
N VAL A 57 -40.77 -25.74 -28.92
CA VAL A 57 -39.52 -26.48 -28.80
C VAL A 57 -38.60 -25.77 -27.81
N ALA A 58 -37.52 -26.45 -27.41
CA ALA A 58 -36.56 -25.85 -26.48
C ALA A 58 -35.88 -24.59 -27.08
N ASP A 59 -35.66 -23.58 -26.23
CA ASP A 59 -35.05 -22.29 -26.58
C ASP A 59 -33.76 -22.40 -27.42
N GLN A 60 -32.96 -23.45 -27.20
CA GLN A 60 -31.71 -23.75 -27.91
C GLN A 60 -31.85 -23.84 -29.44
N TYR A 61 -33.00 -24.28 -29.94
CA TYR A 61 -33.23 -24.39 -31.39
C TYR A 61 -33.41 -23.05 -32.08
N CYS A 62 -33.84 -22.01 -31.35
CA CYS A 62 -34.01 -20.66 -31.89
C CYS A 62 -32.74 -19.80 -31.80
N GLN A 63 -31.69 -20.27 -31.13
CA GLN A 63 -30.42 -19.53 -30.95
C GLN A 63 -29.43 -19.70 -32.11
N TYR A 64 -29.78 -20.51 -33.11
CA TYR A 64 -28.91 -20.82 -34.25
C TYR A 64 -28.72 -19.67 -35.24
N TYR A 65 -29.67 -18.72 -35.30
CA TYR A 65 -29.64 -17.63 -36.27
C TYR A 65 -29.52 -16.26 -35.59
N PRO A 66 -28.54 -15.41 -35.97
CA PRO A 66 -28.34 -14.09 -35.34
C PRO A 66 -29.49 -13.11 -35.60
N GLU A 67 -30.25 -13.30 -36.67
CA GLU A 67 -31.45 -12.51 -36.98
C GLU A 67 -32.68 -12.95 -36.16
N ASN A 68 -32.69 -14.17 -35.61
CA ASN A 68 -33.78 -14.69 -34.80
C ASN A 68 -33.63 -14.26 -33.34
N ILE A 69 -33.91 -12.97 -33.08
CA ILE A 69 -33.72 -12.34 -31.78
C ILE A 69 -34.91 -12.64 -30.87
N LYS A 70 -34.65 -13.13 -29.65
CA LYS A 70 -35.68 -13.33 -28.63
C LYS A 70 -36.32 -11.97 -28.28
N PRO A 71 -37.64 -11.78 -28.47
CA PRO A 71 -38.28 -10.52 -28.16
C PRO A 71 -38.18 -10.24 -26.66
N LYS A 72 -38.01 -8.96 -26.33
CA LYS A 72 -38.00 -8.52 -24.93
C LYS A 72 -39.41 -8.63 -24.35
N PRO A 73 -39.53 -9.02 -23.07
CA PRO A 73 -40.83 -9.08 -22.41
C PRO A 73 -41.42 -7.69 -22.34
N LYS A 74 -42.73 -7.59 -22.58
CA LYS A 74 -43.50 -6.36 -22.43
C LYS A 74 -44.12 -6.31 -21.05
N LEU A 75 -44.04 -5.14 -20.44
CA LEU A 75 -44.69 -4.84 -19.17
C LEU A 75 -46.03 -4.16 -19.42
N GLN A 76 -47.06 -4.62 -18.72
CA GLN A 76 -48.35 -3.95 -18.65
C GLN A 76 -48.87 -3.94 -17.21
N GLU A 77 -49.42 -2.81 -16.78
CA GLU A 77 -50.11 -2.68 -15.49
C GLU A 77 -51.52 -3.29 -15.57
N CYS A 78 -51.95 -3.96 -14.51
CA CYS A 78 -53.23 -4.67 -14.44
C CYS A 78 -53.88 -4.51 -13.06
N ASN A 79 -55.20 -4.75 -12.99
CA ASN A 79 -55.99 -4.74 -11.76
C ASN A 79 -55.83 -3.46 -10.90
N LEU A 80 -55.94 -2.29 -11.55
CA LEU A 80 -55.82 -0.97 -10.92
C LEU A 80 -57.02 -0.61 -10.02
N ASP A 81 -58.10 -1.39 -10.08
CA ASP A 81 -59.27 -1.16 -9.25
C ASP A 81 -58.93 -1.34 -7.76
N PRO A 82 -59.43 -0.44 -6.88
CA PRO A 82 -59.18 -0.54 -5.46
C PRO A 82 -59.70 -1.87 -4.93
N CYS A 83 -58.89 -2.54 -4.11
CA CYS A 83 -59.32 -3.75 -3.43
C CYS A 83 -60.60 -3.48 -2.61
N PRO A 84 -61.57 -4.40 -2.60
CA PRO A 84 -62.75 -4.25 -1.77
C PRO A 84 -62.31 -4.07 -0.33
N ALA A 85 -62.70 -2.95 0.28
CA ALA A 85 -62.43 -2.69 1.68
C ALA A 85 -63.05 -3.83 2.49
N SER A 86 -62.20 -4.65 3.11
CA SER A 86 -62.64 -5.66 4.07
C SER A 86 -63.41 -4.97 5.18
N ASP A 87 -64.73 -5.20 5.22
CA ASP A 87 -65.67 -5.20 6.34
C ASP A 87 -65.43 -4.20 7.50
N GLY A 88 -64.83 -3.05 7.24
CA GLY A 88 -64.57 -2.00 8.23
C GLY A 88 -63.49 -2.31 9.29
N TYR A 89 -62.64 -3.33 9.15
CA TYR A 89 -61.61 -3.65 10.16
C TYR A 89 -60.16 -3.72 9.66
N LYS A 90 -59.90 -3.51 8.37
CA LYS A 90 -58.53 -3.45 7.83
C LYS A 90 -58.21 -2.04 7.36
N HIS A 91 -57.30 -1.37 8.06
CA HIS A 91 -56.66 -0.17 7.52
C HIS A 91 -55.99 -0.56 6.20
N ILE A 92 -56.31 0.15 5.12
CA ILE A 92 -55.58 0.07 3.85
C ILE A 92 -54.15 0.45 4.17
N MET A 93 -53.24 -0.52 4.11
CA MET A 93 -51.83 -0.29 4.40
C MET A 93 -51.18 0.28 3.13
N PRO A 94 -50.07 1.03 3.21
CA PRO A 94 -49.36 1.53 2.03
C PRO A 94 -48.98 0.46 0.99
N TYR A 95 -49.02 -0.82 1.39
CA TYR A 95 -48.73 -2.01 0.58
C TYR A 95 -49.91 -2.54 -0.26
N ASP A 96 -51.14 -2.07 -0.02
CA ASP A 96 -52.32 -2.43 -0.84
C ASP A 96 -52.40 -1.61 -2.14
N LEU A 97 -51.38 -0.78 -2.42
CA LEU A 97 -51.42 0.25 -3.44
C LEU A 97 -50.43 0.03 -4.60
N TYR A 98 -49.41 -0.84 -4.48
CA TYR A 98 -48.49 -1.13 -5.58
C TYR A 98 -47.62 -2.35 -5.28
N HIS A 99 -47.72 -3.41 -6.10
CA HIS A 99 -46.70 -4.47 -6.08
C HIS A 99 -45.45 -3.95 -6.82
N PRO A 100 -44.28 -3.87 -6.16
CA PRO A 100 -43.09 -3.29 -6.78
C PRO A 100 -42.64 -4.16 -7.96
N LEU A 101 -42.30 -3.48 -9.06
CA LEU A 101 -41.84 -4.13 -10.28
C LEU A 101 -40.44 -4.73 -10.09
N PRO A 102 -40.13 -5.89 -10.71
CA PRO A 102 -38.79 -6.45 -10.70
C PRO A 102 -37.79 -5.47 -11.32
N ARG A 103 -36.68 -5.21 -10.63
CA ARG A 103 -35.68 -4.22 -11.05
C ARG A 103 -34.28 -4.80 -11.08
N TRP A 104 -33.41 -4.17 -11.86
CA TRP A 104 -31.99 -4.47 -11.85
C TRP A 104 -31.32 -3.88 -10.61
N GLU A 105 -30.73 -4.73 -9.78
CA GLU A 105 -29.91 -4.33 -8.64
C GLU A 105 -28.44 -4.60 -8.97
N SER A 106 -27.53 -3.72 -8.54
CA SER A 106 -26.10 -3.92 -8.76
C SER A 106 -25.29 -3.88 -7.49
N THR A 107 -24.25 -4.69 -7.44
CA THR A 107 -23.22 -4.58 -6.41
C THR A 107 -22.40 -3.30 -6.57
N PRO A 108 -21.67 -2.87 -5.52
CA PRO A 108 -20.63 -1.86 -5.67
C PRO A 108 -19.60 -2.29 -6.73
N TRP A 109 -18.94 -1.29 -7.32
CA TRP A 109 -17.84 -1.51 -8.25
C TRP A 109 -16.65 -2.19 -7.58
N THR A 110 -15.99 -3.09 -8.32
CA THR A 110 -14.70 -3.64 -7.93
C THR A 110 -13.61 -2.58 -7.97
N ALA A 111 -12.49 -2.84 -7.29
CA ALA A 111 -11.31 -2.00 -7.42
C ALA A 111 -10.85 -1.92 -8.88
N CYS A 112 -10.38 -0.74 -9.30
CA CYS A 112 -9.92 -0.54 -10.66
C CYS A 112 -8.73 -1.45 -10.99
N SER A 113 -8.74 -2.06 -12.19
CA SER A 113 -7.67 -2.96 -12.64
C SER A 113 -6.28 -2.32 -12.68
N SER A 114 -6.23 -1.00 -12.93
CA SER A 114 -5.00 -0.22 -13.08
C SER A 114 -5.10 1.03 -12.23
N SER A 115 -4.02 1.42 -11.56
CA SER A 115 -3.98 2.67 -10.79
C SER A 115 -3.80 3.92 -11.66
N CYS A 116 -3.36 3.76 -12.91
CA CYS A 116 -3.15 4.84 -13.88
C CYS A 116 -3.13 4.26 -15.30
N GLY A 117 -3.19 5.12 -16.32
CA GLY A 117 -3.05 4.74 -17.72
C GLY A 117 -4.29 4.09 -18.33
N GLY A 118 -5.43 4.14 -17.65
CA GLY A 118 -6.66 3.47 -18.03
C GLY A 118 -6.76 2.07 -17.45
N GLY A 119 -7.76 1.87 -16.61
CA GLY A 119 -8.19 0.57 -16.10
C GLY A 119 -9.68 0.36 -16.31
N ILE A 120 -10.14 -0.82 -15.93
CA ILE A 120 -11.54 -1.22 -15.97
C ILE A 120 -11.96 -1.67 -14.57
N GLN A 121 -13.12 -1.22 -14.13
CA GLN A 121 -13.82 -1.75 -12.97
C GLN A 121 -15.07 -2.49 -13.43
N SER A 122 -15.45 -3.53 -12.68
CA SER A 122 -16.59 -4.38 -12.97
C SER A 122 -17.54 -4.47 -11.78
N ARG A 123 -18.81 -4.79 -12.01
CA ARG A 123 -19.81 -5.07 -10.96
C ARG A 123 -20.76 -6.16 -11.42
N SER A 124 -21.37 -6.90 -10.50
CA SER A 124 -22.42 -7.84 -10.86
C SER A 124 -23.80 -7.17 -10.80
N ILE A 125 -24.71 -7.68 -11.61
CA ILE A 125 -26.08 -7.20 -11.72
C ILE A 125 -27.01 -8.41 -11.63
N SER A 126 -28.01 -8.31 -10.77
CA SER A 126 -29.06 -9.32 -10.58
C SER A 126 -30.44 -8.71 -10.71
N CYS A 127 -31.39 -9.45 -11.28
CA CYS A 127 -32.80 -9.06 -11.25
C CYS A 127 -33.35 -9.39 -9.88
N VAL A 128 -33.97 -8.41 -9.21
CA VAL A 128 -34.53 -8.58 -7.87
C VAL A 128 -35.99 -8.13 -7.85
N GLU A 129 -36.75 -8.78 -6.99
CA GLU A 129 -38.13 -8.43 -6.68
C GLU A 129 -38.23 -8.14 -5.18
N GLU A 130 -39.10 -7.19 -4.82
CA GLU A 130 -39.31 -6.78 -3.44
C GLU A 130 -40.65 -7.30 -2.95
N ASP A 131 -40.63 -8.13 -1.91
CA ASP A 131 -41.85 -8.69 -1.32
C ASP A 131 -42.63 -7.61 -0.55
N ILE A 132 -43.88 -7.91 -0.21
CA ILE A 132 -44.77 -7.05 0.61
C ILE A 132 -44.19 -6.64 1.98
N GLN A 133 -43.19 -7.38 2.47
CA GLN A 133 -42.49 -7.09 3.73
C GLN A 133 -41.23 -6.22 3.53
N GLY A 134 -40.97 -5.76 2.31
CA GLY A 134 -39.74 -5.04 1.93
C GLY A 134 -38.51 -5.94 1.81
N HIS A 135 -38.70 -7.26 1.71
CA HIS A 135 -37.60 -8.20 1.52
C HIS A 135 -37.23 -8.26 0.05
N ILE A 136 -35.94 -8.05 -0.27
CA ILE A 136 -35.44 -8.08 -1.64
C ILE A 136 -34.90 -9.48 -1.91
N SER A 137 -35.50 -10.18 -2.87
CA SER A 137 -35.09 -11.52 -3.29
C SER A 137 -34.64 -11.54 -4.76
N PRO A 138 -33.63 -12.36 -5.11
CA PRO A 138 -33.22 -12.52 -6.50
C PRO A 138 -34.25 -13.36 -7.27
N VAL A 139 -34.62 -12.91 -8.47
CA VAL A 139 -35.58 -13.57 -9.36
C VAL A 139 -34.98 -13.81 -10.74
N GLU A 140 -35.72 -14.49 -11.62
CA GLU A 140 -35.24 -14.81 -12.95
C GLU A 140 -34.96 -13.55 -13.79
N GLU A 141 -33.84 -13.58 -14.52
CA GLU A 141 -33.33 -12.43 -15.28
C GLU A 141 -34.34 -11.86 -16.29
N TRP A 142 -35.13 -12.73 -16.91
CA TRP A 142 -36.10 -12.33 -17.93
C TRP A 142 -37.15 -11.36 -17.38
N LYS A 143 -37.51 -11.43 -16.09
CA LYS A 143 -38.49 -10.52 -15.48
C LYS A 143 -38.06 -9.05 -15.54
N CYS A 144 -36.76 -8.75 -15.59
CA CYS A 144 -36.23 -7.39 -15.67
C CYS A 144 -35.85 -6.95 -17.09
N MET A 145 -35.92 -7.84 -18.10
CA MET A 145 -35.47 -7.54 -19.47
C MET A 145 -36.32 -6.51 -20.22
N TYR A 146 -37.48 -6.13 -19.66
CA TYR A 146 -38.28 -5.02 -20.15
C TYR A 146 -37.56 -3.67 -19.94
N ILE A 147 -36.60 -3.59 -19.00
CA ILE A 147 -35.73 -2.44 -18.75
C ILE A 147 -34.31 -2.74 -19.27
N PRO A 148 -33.62 -1.76 -19.89
CA PRO A 148 -32.21 -1.91 -20.26
C PRO A 148 -31.34 -2.34 -19.07
N LYS A 149 -30.54 -3.38 -19.28
CA LYS A 149 -29.56 -3.86 -18.29
C LYS A 149 -28.51 -2.78 -18.06
N MET A 150 -28.15 -2.56 -16.79
CA MET A 150 -27.13 -1.57 -16.43
C MET A 150 -25.74 -2.00 -16.93
N PRO A 151 -24.79 -1.05 -17.09
CA PRO A 151 -23.43 -1.39 -17.49
C PRO A 151 -22.71 -2.19 -16.39
N VAL A 152 -22.12 -3.32 -16.79
CA VAL A 152 -21.33 -4.24 -15.96
C VAL A 152 -19.87 -3.79 -15.85
N PHE A 153 -19.38 -3.03 -16.83
CA PHE A 153 -18.01 -2.54 -16.92
C PHE A 153 -18.00 -1.02 -17.05
N GLN A 154 -17.00 -0.38 -16.43
CA GLN A 154 -16.77 1.04 -16.56
C GLN A 154 -15.27 1.34 -16.60
N PRO A 155 -14.81 2.28 -17.45
CA PRO A 155 -13.43 2.75 -17.42
C PRO A 155 -13.15 3.53 -16.12
N CYS A 156 -11.97 3.32 -15.56
CA CYS A 156 -11.49 3.99 -14.35
C CYS A 156 -10.01 4.40 -14.51
N ASN A 157 -9.54 5.34 -13.70
CA ASN A 157 -8.14 5.79 -13.66
C ASN A 157 -7.53 6.13 -15.04
N ILE A 158 -8.26 6.91 -15.84
CA ILE A 158 -7.93 7.28 -17.23
C ILE A 158 -6.81 8.35 -17.29
N PHE A 159 -6.24 8.75 -16.15
CA PHE A 159 -5.15 9.71 -16.09
C PHE A 159 -3.79 9.07 -16.43
N ASP A 160 -2.86 9.87 -16.93
CA ASP A 160 -1.51 9.43 -17.25
C ASP A 160 -0.79 8.83 -16.04
N CYS A 161 -0.04 7.76 -16.29
CA CYS A 161 0.87 7.20 -15.28
C CYS A 161 2.02 8.16 -14.96
N PRO A 162 2.57 8.10 -13.73
CA PRO A 162 3.70 8.92 -13.35
C PRO A 162 4.93 8.60 -14.21
N LYS A 163 5.65 9.65 -14.62
CA LYS A 163 6.80 9.57 -15.55
C LYS A 163 8.02 10.24 -14.94
N TRP A 164 9.20 9.76 -15.35
CA TRP A 164 10.45 10.43 -14.99
C TRP A 164 10.60 11.72 -15.79
N LEU A 165 10.77 12.83 -15.06
CA LEU A 165 11.17 14.12 -15.59
C LEU A 165 12.64 14.35 -15.25
N ALA A 166 13.50 14.41 -16.27
CA ALA A 166 14.88 14.82 -16.12
C ALA A 166 14.99 16.33 -16.34
N GLN A 167 15.54 17.05 -15.36
CA GLN A 167 15.85 18.47 -15.49
C GLN A 167 17.12 18.68 -16.33
N GLU A 168 17.41 19.95 -16.60
CA GLU A 168 18.63 20.38 -17.28
C GLU A 168 19.89 19.92 -16.53
N TRP A 169 20.95 19.66 -17.27
CA TRP A 169 22.25 19.31 -16.71
C TRP A 169 22.88 20.50 -15.99
N SER A 170 23.53 20.23 -14.86
CA SER A 170 24.40 21.20 -14.21
C SER A 170 25.61 21.51 -15.10
N PRO A 171 26.27 22.66 -14.88
CA PRO A 171 27.62 22.88 -15.39
C PRO A 171 28.56 21.75 -14.99
N CYS A 172 29.60 21.52 -15.79
CA CYS A 172 30.64 20.53 -15.51
C CYS A 172 31.32 20.88 -14.18
N THR A 173 31.57 19.88 -13.31
CA THR A 173 32.22 20.09 -12.01
C THR A 173 33.61 20.71 -12.11
N MET A 174 34.28 20.49 -13.23
CA MET A 174 35.62 21.01 -13.51
C MET A 174 35.53 22.07 -14.60
N THR A 175 36.37 23.10 -14.50
CA THR A 175 36.54 24.13 -15.55
C THR A 175 37.63 23.79 -16.55
N CYS A 176 38.31 22.64 -16.36
CA CYS A 176 39.33 22.14 -17.26
C CYS A 176 39.32 20.59 -17.27
N GLY A 177 39.70 19.98 -18.39
CA GLY A 177 39.85 18.52 -18.50
C GLY A 177 38.55 17.73 -18.33
N GLN A 178 38.66 16.55 -17.71
CA GLN A 178 37.53 15.65 -17.45
C GLN A 178 36.83 16.01 -16.14
N GLY A 179 35.50 16.04 -16.15
CA GLY A 179 34.65 16.24 -14.98
C GLY A 179 33.33 15.48 -15.10
N PHE A 180 32.37 15.81 -14.25
CA PHE A 180 31.03 15.24 -14.28
C PHE A 180 29.97 16.34 -14.35
N THR A 181 28.85 16.06 -14.99
CA THR A 181 27.62 16.85 -14.86
C THR A 181 26.58 16.05 -14.08
N TYR A 182 25.75 16.76 -13.32
CA TYR A 182 24.66 16.17 -12.55
C TYR A 182 23.34 16.77 -13.01
N ARG A 183 22.25 16.01 -12.93
CA ARG A 183 20.90 16.56 -13.14
C ARG A 183 19.94 16.02 -12.11
N VAL A 184 18.90 16.80 -11.82
CA VAL A 184 17.81 16.34 -10.95
C VAL A 184 16.83 15.52 -11.79
N VAL A 185 16.48 14.33 -11.30
CA VAL A 185 15.50 13.44 -11.94
C VAL A 185 14.37 13.21 -10.95
N LEU A 186 13.17 13.67 -11.30
CA LEU A 186 11.97 13.64 -10.47
C LEU A 186 10.94 12.67 -11.07
N CYS A 187 10.24 11.91 -10.24
CA CYS A 187 9.06 11.17 -10.71
C CYS A 187 7.84 12.06 -10.50
N ILE A 188 7.16 12.43 -11.60
CA ILE A 188 6.03 13.35 -11.57
C ILE A 188 4.74 12.63 -11.97
N ASP A 189 3.64 12.93 -11.30
CA ASP A 189 2.31 12.44 -11.65
C ASP A 189 1.63 13.29 -12.73
N HIS A 190 0.39 12.92 -13.07
CA HIS A 190 -0.45 13.66 -14.01
C HIS A 190 -0.82 15.09 -13.55
N ARG A 191 -0.60 15.44 -12.28
CA ARG A 191 -0.83 16.77 -11.70
C ARG A 191 0.45 17.60 -11.63
N GLY A 192 1.58 17.04 -12.03
CA GLY A 192 2.90 17.68 -11.94
C GLY A 192 3.52 17.62 -10.54
N MET A 193 2.97 16.82 -9.64
CA MET A 193 3.48 16.66 -8.27
C MET A 193 4.53 15.56 -8.21
N HIS A 194 5.56 15.77 -7.38
CA HIS A 194 6.59 14.76 -7.15
C HIS A 194 5.98 13.59 -6.34
N THR A 195 6.02 12.39 -6.90
CA THR A 195 5.43 11.18 -6.31
C THR A 195 6.33 9.96 -6.51
N GLY A 196 5.99 8.84 -5.88
CA GLY A 196 6.58 7.53 -6.17
C GLY A 196 5.88 6.79 -7.32
N GLY A 197 6.33 5.58 -7.64
CA GLY A 197 5.64 4.69 -8.58
C GLY A 197 6.18 4.70 -10.02
N CYS A 198 7.17 5.54 -10.34
CA CYS A 198 7.91 5.40 -11.60
C CYS A 198 8.80 4.15 -11.56
N SER A 199 8.84 3.40 -12.67
CA SER A 199 9.67 2.19 -12.78
C SER A 199 11.17 2.54 -12.75
N PRO A 200 12.00 1.86 -11.93
CA PRO A 200 13.42 2.15 -11.82
C PRO A 200 14.20 1.79 -13.09
N LYS A 201 13.68 0.89 -13.93
CA LYS A 201 14.34 0.44 -15.17
C LYS A 201 14.48 1.53 -16.23
N ILE A 202 13.57 2.48 -16.23
CA ILE A 202 13.54 3.61 -17.18
C ILE A 202 14.06 4.90 -16.54
N LYS A 203 14.66 4.83 -15.35
CA LYS A 203 15.15 6.01 -14.64
C LYS A 203 16.33 6.63 -15.41
N PRO A 204 16.22 7.89 -15.85
CA PRO A 204 17.32 8.57 -16.52
C PRO A 204 18.56 8.67 -15.63
N HIS A 205 19.75 8.63 -16.24
CA HIS A 205 21.02 8.80 -15.51
C HIS A 205 21.06 10.15 -14.80
N ILE A 206 21.50 10.16 -13.54
CA ILE A 206 21.65 11.38 -12.74
C ILE A 206 23.03 12.02 -12.93
N LYS A 207 24.01 11.24 -13.43
CA LYS A 207 25.42 11.61 -13.57
C LYS A 207 25.91 11.22 -14.96
N GLU A 208 26.63 12.12 -15.62
CA GLU A 208 27.28 11.90 -16.91
C GLU A 208 28.69 12.52 -16.91
N GLU A 209 29.58 11.99 -17.76
CA GLU A 209 30.95 12.51 -17.93
C GLU A 209 30.98 13.69 -18.89
N CYS A 210 31.69 14.76 -18.52
CA CYS A 210 31.90 15.94 -19.36
C CYS A 210 33.39 16.18 -19.59
N ILE A 211 33.74 16.66 -20.78
CA ILE A 211 35.11 17.05 -21.12
C ILE A 211 35.10 18.54 -21.47
N VAL A 212 35.76 19.33 -20.62
CA VAL A 212 36.00 20.74 -20.90
C VAL A 212 37.25 20.85 -21.78
N SER A 213 37.11 21.54 -22.89
CA SER A 213 38.15 21.70 -23.91
C SER A 213 39.41 22.41 -23.40
N THR A 214 39.31 23.13 -22.27
CA THR A 214 40.46 23.74 -21.60
C THR A 214 41.29 22.66 -20.88
N PRO A 215 42.57 22.44 -21.24
CA PRO A 215 43.41 21.46 -20.54
C PRO A 215 43.81 21.96 -19.14
N CYS A 216 43.77 21.06 -18.14
CA CYS A 216 44.26 21.37 -16.80
C CYS A 216 45.78 21.36 -16.77
N TYR A 217 46.41 22.54 -16.69
CA TYR A 217 47.84 22.65 -16.42
C TYR A 217 48.06 22.69 -14.92
N LYS A 218 48.83 21.72 -14.38
CA LYS A 218 49.46 21.90 -13.07
C LYS A 218 50.54 22.96 -13.25
N THR A 219 50.39 24.11 -12.61
CA THR A 219 51.51 25.04 -12.46
C THR A 219 52.62 24.25 -11.75
N LYS A 220 53.69 23.90 -12.46
CA LYS A 220 54.88 23.34 -11.82
C LYS A 220 55.31 24.38 -10.80
N GLU A 221 55.21 24.06 -9.51
CA GLU A 221 55.84 24.85 -8.46
C GLU A 221 57.29 25.03 -8.86
N LYS A 222 57.65 26.25 -9.30
CA LYS A 222 59.03 26.59 -9.51
C LYS A 222 59.61 26.81 -8.13
N LEU A 223 60.63 26.00 -7.86
CA LEU A 223 61.57 26.00 -6.74
C LEU A 223 61.19 25.03 -5.60
N PRO A 224 62.04 24.03 -5.31
CA PRO A 224 61.92 23.31 -4.06
C PRO A 224 62.24 24.30 -2.94
N LYS A 225 61.26 24.59 -2.07
CA LYS A 225 61.61 25.08 -0.73
C LYS A 225 62.42 23.97 -0.08
N GLU A 226 63.71 24.21 0.13
CA GLU A 226 64.63 23.32 0.81
C GLU A 226 63.97 22.80 2.09
N ALA A 227 63.77 21.49 2.14
CA ALA A 227 63.35 20.84 3.35
C ALA A 227 64.48 21.02 4.39
N LYS A 228 64.25 21.84 5.41
CA LYS A 228 64.99 21.66 6.67
C LYS A 228 64.60 20.30 7.23
N LEU A 229 65.49 19.33 7.10
CA LEU A 229 65.41 18.05 7.79
C LEU A 229 65.93 18.19 9.24
N PRO A 230 65.53 17.31 10.18
CA PRO A 230 64.45 16.33 10.13
C PRO A 230 63.42 16.56 11.27
N TRP A 231 62.14 16.51 10.92
CA TRP A 231 61.10 16.20 11.91
C TRP A 231 61.44 14.85 12.55
N TYR A 232 61.48 14.81 13.88
CA TYR A 232 61.50 13.56 14.62
C TYR A 232 60.22 12.81 14.25
N LYS A 233 60.36 11.73 13.46
CA LYS A 233 59.27 10.78 13.30
C LYS A 233 59.18 10.04 14.64
N GLN A 234 58.26 10.47 15.51
CA GLN A 234 57.65 9.49 16.40
C GLN A 234 56.88 8.55 15.49
N ALA A 235 57.47 7.38 15.27
CA ALA A 235 56.72 6.24 14.78
C ALA A 235 55.61 6.01 15.81
N GLN A 236 54.40 6.42 15.47
CA GLN A 236 53.24 5.97 16.19
C GLN A 236 53.11 4.50 15.81
N GLU A 237 53.35 3.62 16.80
CA GLU A 237 53.10 2.20 16.64
C GLU A 237 51.66 2.03 16.13
N PRO A 238 51.42 1.18 15.12
CA PRO A 238 50.08 0.85 14.72
C PRO A 238 49.41 0.21 15.93
N GLU A 239 48.35 0.83 16.45
CA GLU A 239 47.49 0.13 17.40
C GLU A 239 47.05 -1.17 16.73
N GLU A 240 47.37 -2.27 17.40
CA GLU A 240 46.99 -3.62 17.01
C GLU A 240 45.51 -3.61 16.66
N GLY A 241 45.20 -3.99 15.42
CA GLY A 241 43.84 -4.09 14.93
C GLY A 241 43.04 -4.95 15.89
N THR A 242 42.20 -4.29 16.68
CA THR A 242 41.24 -4.95 17.55
C THR A 242 40.37 -5.81 16.67
N ALA A 243 40.35 -7.11 16.96
CA ALA A 243 39.57 -8.09 16.23
C ALA A 243 38.12 -7.60 16.10
N VAL A 244 37.65 -7.45 14.86
CA VAL A 244 36.30 -7.01 14.53
C VAL A 244 35.34 -8.13 14.94
N SER A 245 34.70 -7.97 16.09
CA SER A 245 33.51 -8.72 16.49
C SER A 245 32.27 -7.90 16.13
N GLU A 246 31.24 -8.55 15.57
CA GLU A 246 29.95 -7.94 15.21
C GLU A 246 29.00 -7.78 16.43
N GLU A 247 29.45 -8.17 17.62
CA GLU A 247 28.65 -8.13 18.84
C GLU A 247 28.82 -6.78 19.58
N PRO A 248 27.73 -6.13 20.03
CA PRO A 248 27.79 -4.89 20.78
C PRO A 248 28.50 -5.12 22.13
N SER A 249 29.55 -4.34 22.40
CA SER A 249 30.38 -4.53 23.60
C SER A 249 30.54 -3.25 24.42
N PHE A 250 30.72 -3.41 25.73
CA PHE A 250 30.96 -2.29 26.64
C PHE A 250 32.38 -1.74 26.46
N ILE A 251 32.48 -0.52 25.93
CA ILE A 251 33.74 0.21 25.88
C ILE A 251 33.85 1.10 27.11
N LEU A 252 34.98 0.96 27.80
CA LEU A 252 35.30 1.67 29.03
C LEU A 252 36.10 2.93 28.70
N GLU A 253 35.50 4.10 28.90
CA GLU A 253 36.24 5.35 28.85
C GLU A 253 37.22 5.45 30.03
N GLY A 254 38.28 6.23 29.86
CA GLY A 254 39.27 6.49 30.91
C GLY A 254 38.62 7.05 32.17
N TRP A 255 39.16 6.69 33.34
CA TRP A 255 38.70 7.27 34.61
C TRP A 255 38.95 8.78 34.64
N SER A 256 37.95 9.55 35.05
CA SER A 256 38.12 10.99 35.30
C SER A 256 39.17 11.27 36.36
N THR A 257 39.63 12.52 36.42
CA THR A 257 40.48 12.99 37.52
C THR A 257 39.76 12.78 38.86
N CYS A 258 40.53 12.53 39.92
CA CYS A 258 39.95 12.32 41.25
C CYS A 258 39.16 13.56 41.65
N SER A 259 37.92 13.39 42.13
CA SER A 259 37.03 14.50 42.48
C SER A 259 37.62 15.46 43.53
N VAL A 260 38.63 15.00 44.28
CA VAL A 260 39.36 15.79 45.26
C VAL A 260 40.84 15.84 44.92
N THR A 261 41.49 16.97 45.20
CA THR A 261 42.93 17.19 44.96
C THR A 261 43.82 16.70 46.10
N CYS A 262 43.25 16.40 47.27
CA CYS A 262 43.90 15.70 48.36
C CYS A 262 42.84 14.89 49.14
N GLY A 263 43.24 13.80 49.78
CA GLY A 263 42.36 12.90 50.52
C GLY A 263 41.66 11.85 49.65
N VAL A 264 40.60 11.23 50.20
CA VAL A 264 39.82 10.20 49.51
C VAL A 264 38.72 10.85 48.68
N GLY A 265 38.75 10.64 47.36
CA GLY A 265 37.74 11.09 46.41
C GLY A 265 37.13 9.96 45.61
N ARG A 266 36.36 10.32 44.59
CA ARG A 266 35.74 9.38 43.66
C ARG A 266 36.17 9.72 42.24
N GLN A 267 36.49 8.69 41.46
CA GLN A 267 36.62 8.78 40.01
C GLN A 267 35.39 8.17 39.39
N VAL A 268 34.80 8.87 38.44
CA VAL A 268 33.71 8.37 37.61
C VAL A 268 34.25 8.10 36.21
N ARG A 269 33.81 7.02 35.58
CA ARG A 269 34.06 6.78 34.16
C ARG A 269 32.74 6.59 33.42
N LEU A 270 32.74 6.97 32.17
CA LEU A 270 31.60 6.75 31.30
C LEU A 270 31.69 5.34 30.71
N VAL A 271 30.59 4.59 30.74
CA VAL A 271 30.48 3.27 30.11
C VAL A 271 29.55 3.44 28.92
N LYS A 272 30.04 3.17 27.71
CA LYS A 272 29.24 3.23 26.48
C LYS A 272 29.11 1.85 25.88
N CYS A 273 27.97 1.57 25.28
CA CYS A 273 27.77 0.40 24.43
C CYS A 273 28.07 0.82 22.99
N GLN A 274 29.01 0.17 22.32
CA GLN A 274 29.37 0.49 20.94
C GLN A 274 29.39 -0.77 20.07
N VAL A 275 28.96 -0.62 18.83
CA VAL A 275 29.04 -1.66 17.79
C VAL A 275 29.72 -1.12 16.54
N VAL A 276 30.50 -1.95 15.86
CA VAL A 276 31.08 -1.61 14.55
C VAL A 276 30.14 -2.09 13.46
N LEU A 277 29.57 -1.16 12.70
CA LEU A 277 28.67 -1.49 11.62
C LEU A 277 29.46 -2.01 10.41
N SER A 278 29.25 -3.28 10.04
CA SER A 278 30.02 -3.96 8.98
C SER A 278 29.89 -3.33 7.59
N PHE A 279 28.78 -2.63 7.31
CA PHE A 279 28.55 -1.99 6.00
C PHE A 279 29.35 -0.69 5.78
N SER A 280 29.69 0.03 6.85
CA SER A 280 30.35 1.36 6.80
C SER A 280 31.68 1.41 7.53
N GLN A 281 32.05 0.36 8.26
CA GLN A 281 33.20 0.35 9.20
C GLN A 281 33.17 1.51 10.20
N SER A 282 31.97 2.04 10.49
CA SER A 282 31.78 3.13 11.44
C SER A 282 31.34 2.58 12.78
N VAL A 283 31.84 3.19 13.86
CA VAL A 283 31.41 2.90 15.23
C VAL A 283 30.10 3.64 15.52
N ALA A 284 29.11 2.94 16.05
CA ALA A 284 27.84 3.51 16.50
C ALA A 284 27.67 3.33 18.02
N ASP A 285 27.27 4.40 18.70
CA ASP A 285 26.89 4.39 20.11
C ASP A 285 25.45 3.83 20.24
N LEU A 286 25.28 2.77 21.04
CA LEU A 286 24.01 2.14 21.36
C LEU A 286 23.59 2.46 22.81
N PRO A 287 22.28 2.37 23.13
CA PRO A 287 21.81 2.35 24.51
C PRO A 287 22.51 1.26 25.34
N ILE A 288 22.73 1.51 26.63
CA ILE A 288 23.49 0.61 27.53
C ILE A 288 22.82 -0.76 27.65
N ASP A 289 21.50 -0.83 27.50
CA ASP A 289 20.70 -2.06 27.65
C ASP A 289 20.86 -3.03 26.47
N GLU A 290 21.43 -2.56 25.34
CA GLU A 290 21.66 -3.37 24.13
C GLU A 290 22.96 -4.19 24.19
N CYS A 291 23.79 -3.99 25.21
CA CYS A 291 25.02 -4.76 25.42
C CYS A 291 24.76 -5.88 26.45
N GLU A 292 24.85 -7.14 26.02
CA GLU A 292 24.72 -8.29 26.92
C GLU A 292 26.00 -8.52 27.75
N GLY A 293 25.89 -8.51 29.08
CA GLY A 293 27.00 -8.83 29.98
C GLY A 293 26.96 -8.09 31.33
N PRO A 294 27.88 -8.40 32.26
CA PRO A 294 27.93 -7.75 33.56
C PRO A 294 28.34 -6.28 33.42
N LYS A 295 27.43 -5.36 33.80
CA LYS A 295 27.66 -3.92 33.71
C LYS A 295 28.91 -3.52 34.51
N PRO A 296 29.93 -2.93 33.88
CA PRO A 296 31.17 -2.61 34.56
C PRO A 296 31.00 -1.41 35.52
N VAL A 297 31.73 -1.42 36.63
CA VAL A 297 31.65 -0.38 37.66
C VAL A 297 31.95 1.01 37.10
N SER A 298 31.03 1.95 37.23
CA SER A 298 31.16 3.33 36.72
C SER A 298 31.81 4.29 37.70
N GLN A 299 31.99 3.88 38.96
CA GLN A 299 32.55 4.70 40.02
C GLN A 299 33.53 3.89 40.87
N ARG A 300 34.71 4.47 41.16
CA ARG A 300 35.68 3.90 42.09
C ARG A 300 36.22 4.96 43.04
N VAL A 301 36.69 4.52 44.20
CA VAL A 301 37.37 5.38 45.17
C VAL A 301 38.79 5.66 44.70
N CYS A 302 39.24 6.91 44.81
CA CYS A 302 40.60 7.35 44.51
C CYS A 302 41.20 8.04 45.73
N TYR A 303 42.52 8.02 45.87
CA TYR A 303 43.24 8.74 46.91
C TYR A 303 44.25 9.68 46.26
N SER A 304 44.07 10.99 46.42
CA SER A 304 44.92 12.02 45.80
C SER A 304 46.04 12.53 46.73
N GLY A 305 46.44 11.71 47.70
CA GLY A 305 47.52 11.99 48.64
C GLY A 305 47.05 12.67 49.92
N PRO A 306 47.87 12.67 50.99
CA PRO A 306 47.49 13.26 52.27
C PRO A 306 47.32 14.78 52.15
N CYS A 307 46.18 15.30 52.62
CA CYS A 307 45.98 16.73 52.83
C CYS A 307 46.77 17.18 54.08
N SER A 308 48.08 17.40 53.99
CA SER A 308 48.84 17.84 55.16
C SER A 308 49.02 19.35 55.21
N GLY A 309 48.43 19.95 56.25
CA GLY A 309 49.25 20.50 57.31
C GLY A 309 49.40 19.42 58.38
N GLU A 310 50.64 19.03 58.66
CA GLU A 310 51.11 17.97 59.57
C GLU A 310 50.96 16.51 59.13
N ALA A 311 52.09 15.81 59.27
CA ALA A 311 52.27 14.40 59.02
C ALA A 311 51.97 13.65 60.32
N THR A 312 51.07 12.68 60.25
CA THR A 312 51.03 11.60 61.22
C THR A 312 50.90 10.28 60.48
N GLU A 313 51.88 9.42 60.70
CA GLU A 313 51.93 8.04 60.24
C GLU A 313 50.66 7.29 60.67
N TYR A 314 50.05 6.55 59.74
CA TYR A 314 49.05 5.55 60.08
C TYR A 314 49.30 4.29 59.23
N THR A 315 49.45 3.16 59.93
CA THR A 315 49.87 1.87 59.39
C THR A 315 48.72 1.10 58.73
N PRO A 316 49.01 0.22 57.74
CA PRO A 316 48.02 -0.36 56.84
C PRO A 316 47.49 -1.71 57.33
N GLU A 317 46.97 -1.80 58.56
CA GLU A 317 46.45 -3.08 59.11
C GLU A 317 45.06 -2.98 59.77
N LYS A 318 44.27 -1.95 59.44
CA LYS A 318 42.91 -1.81 60.00
C LYS A 318 41.78 -1.62 58.98
N ALA A 319 42.02 -1.93 57.71
CA ALA A 319 41.01 -1.88 56.66
C ALA A 319 40.39 -3.26 56.32
N GLU A 320 40.86 -4.37 56.91
CA GLU A 320 40.37 -5.72 56.61
C GLU A 320 39.29 -6.25 57.57
N LEU A 321 38.72 -5.43 58.46
CA LEU A 321 37.68 -5.88 59.41
C LEU A 321 36.29 -5.25 59.21
N LEU A 322 36.04 -4.64 58.05
CA LEU A 322 34.69 -4.20 57.62
C LEU A 322 34.31 -4.73 56.23
N TYR A 323 34.96 -5.82 55.80
CA TYR A 323 34.60 -6.59 54.61
C TYR A 323 33.95 -7.90 55.07
N GLY A 324 32.66 -7.85 55.34
CA GLY A 324 31.89 -9.04 55.72
C GLY A 324 30.42 -8.69 55.88
N SER A 325 29.61 -9.07 54.90
CA SER A 325 28.16 -8.85 54.79
C SER A 325 27.74 -7.47 54.29
N LEU A 326 27.53 -7.36 52.98
CA LEU A 326 26.22 -6.98 52.43
C LEU A 326 26.14 -7.58 51.01
N GLN A 327 25.71 -8.84 50.98
CA GLN A 327 25.13 -9.53 49.84
C GLN A 327 23.87 -8.77 49.41
N GLU A 328 23.72 -8.60 48.09
CA GLU A 328 22.48 -8.37 47.32
C GLU A 328 21.24 -7.94 48.12
N PHE A 329 20.86 -6.66 48.01
CA PHE A 329 19.48 -6.24 48.20
C PHE A 329 18.81 -6.20 46.84
N ASP A 330 18.03 -7.23 46.55
CA ASP A 330 17.06 -7.27 45.46
C ASP A 330 15.87 -6.41 45.93
N GLU A 331 15.78 -5.16 45.45
CA GLU A 331 14.62 -4.31 45.72
C GLU A 331 13.45 -4.77 44.83
N GLN A 332 12.59 -5.61 45.41
CA GLN A 332 11.30 -5.98 44.85
C GLN A 332 10.38 -4.74 44.83
N TYR A 333 10.02 -4.25 43.65
CA TYR A 333 9.00 -3.22 43.48
C TYR A 333 7.62 -3.89 43.41
N ASP A 334 6.73 -3.57 44.36
CA ASP A 334 5.30 -3.85 44.25
C ASP A 334 4.60 -2.64 43.62
N TRP A 335 3.88 -2.89 42.52
CA TRP A 335 3.07 -1.89 41.85
C TRP A 335 1.63 -2.02 42.33
N GLU A 336 1.11 -1.00 43.02
CA GLU A 336 -0.33 -0.86 43.25
C GLU A 336 -0.97 -0.19 42.03
N TYR A 337 -2.04 -0.81 41.52
CA TYR A 337 -2.79 -0.32 40.38
C TYR A 337 -3.74 0.78 40.85
N GLU A 338 -3.43 2.04 40.53
CA GLU A 338 -4.39 3.13 40.60
C GLU A 338 -5.14 3.22 39.26
N ASP A 339 -6.47 3.22 39.35
CA ASP A 339 -7.38 3.31 38.20
C ASP A 339 -7.11 4.56 37.34
N PHE A 340 -7.43 4.44 36.04
CA PHE A 340 -7.20 5.50 35.07
C PHE A 340 -7.89 6.82 35.43
N THR A 341 -7.12 7.92 35.38
CA THR A 341 -7.67 9.27 35.45
C THR A 341 -8.50 9.58 34.19
N GLU A 342 -9.67 10.19 34.35
CA GLU A 342 -10.52 10.62 33.23
C GLU A 342 -9.81 11.61 32.31
N CYS A 343 -10.03 11.45 31.00
CA CYS A 343 -9.44 12.27 29.96
C CYS A 343 -9.80 13.75 30.14
N SER A 344 -8.80 14.63 30.14
CA SER A 344 -8.97 16.06 30.35
C SER A 344 -9.47 16.84 29.12
N GLU A 345 -9.80 16.18 28.01
CA GLU A 345 -10.50 16.83 26.88
C GLU A 345 -11.03 15.81 25.85
N SER A 346 -12.23 16.08 25.34
CA SER A 346 -12.88 15.33 24.28
C SER A 346 -12.88 16.15 22.98
N CYS A 347 -11.94 15.86 22.08
CA CYS A 347 -11.90 16.45 20.74
C CYS A 347 -11.71 15.35 19.68
N GLY A 348 -12.85 14.93 19.12
CA GLY A 348 -13.12 14.36 17.79
C GLY A 348 -12.03 13.69 16.95
N GLY A 349 -12.28 12.41 16.63
CA GLY A 349 -12.04 11.88 15.28
C GLY A 349 -11.13 10.66 15.22
N GLY A 350 -11.77 9.49 15.09
CA GLY A 350 -11.18 8.20 14.72
C GLY A 350 -12.30 7.19 14.53
#